data_AF-A0A1I0GPN7-F1
#
_entry.id   AF-A0A1I0GPN7-F1
#
_cell.length_a   1.000
_cell.length_b   1.000
_cell.length_c   1.000
_cell.angle_alpha   90.00
_cell.angle_beta   90.00
_cell.angle_gamma   90.00
#
_symmetry.space_group_name_H-M   'P 1'
#
loop_
_entity.id
_entity.type
_entity.pdbx_description
1 polymer ?
#
loop_
_entity_poly.entity_id
_entity_poly.type
_entity_poly.pdbx_seq_one_letter_code
_entity_poly.pdbx_strand_id
1 'polypeptide(L)'
;MKHIKNQKGYALVLAILAAAFISIIALTLIGSTISTANQTAHTESSYRVTDIAEIGVKYTRDQMNQYLKEHDLPSDNSPTYIKEYVREIFNHLNKKVNLDDDVPDRYFKIEIPETISPNTDLGETKVKFNITGNDGDKSETLTTTFTIRGIPKKDEDDKINWEGLFPDTKEEAKSWTIEEEWDLRNKEKREFYESVWIEGNADFHNKNAVKADKDMVINGIINTSGSESDINVCGNAKFGDDVNNINLRLTIGGHAYFTNPLSFSNNAHGSFQSGGSTYLANGFNQNKNGQQNNIYDYFKVGGNLLLEAGYEYQFDSKFQKNPVQVKGDLIIQNYDVKEDTHNLPDIIGQIELGGKVTDENGDKIKNHPYDMEELTTNDFAVNECPPVKDQPDDGNAGNQFTPQITDDDMNVQYE
;
A
#
# COMPACT_ATOMS: atom_id res chain seq x y z
N MET A 1 33.74 -19.62 -106.54
CA MET A 1 32.68 -20.44 -105.90
C MET A 1 31.49 -19.53 -105.62
N LYS A 2 30.31 -19.81 -106.19
CA LYS A 2 29.08 -19.03 -105.95
C LYS A 2 28.56 -19.37 -104.55
N HIS A 3 28.60 -18.42 -103.61
CA HIS A 3 27.95 -18.57 -102.31
C HIS A 3 26.43 -18.65 -102.51
N ILE A 4 25.85 -19.83 -102.32
CA ILE A 4 24.39 -20.00 -102.24
C ILE A 4 23.96 -19.38 -100.90
N LYS A 5 23.36 -18.18 -100.92
CA LYS A 5 22.80 -17.54 -99.73
C LYS A 5 21.48 -18.22 -99.38
N ASN A 6 21.44 -19.01 -98.30
CA ASN A 6 20.24 -19.67 -97.82
C ASN A 6 19.31 -18.68 -97.07
N GLN A 7 18.64 -17.80 -97.81
CA GLN A 7 17.76 -16.78 -97.24
C GLN A 7 16.48 -17.36 -96.60
N LYS A 8 15.97 -18.49 -97.12
CA LYS A 8 14.80 -19.17 -96.58
C LYS A 8 15.08 -19.82 -95.23
N GLY A 9 16.26 -20.44 -95.07
CA GLY A 9 16.70 -20.98 -93.79
C GLY A 9 16.90 -19.90 -92.73
N TYR A 10 17.45 -18.74 -93.12
CA TYR A 10 17.66 -17.62 -92.19
C TYR A 10 16.34 -17.04 -91.66
N ALA A 11 15.33 -16.86 -92.52
CA ALA A 11 14.01 -16.37 -92.12
C ALA A 11 13.32 -17.35 -91.15
N LEU A 12 13.43 -18.66 -91.40
CA LEU A 12 12.89 -19.69 -90.51
C LEU A 12 13.58 -19.66 -89.13
N VAL A 13 14.91 -19.57 -89.11
CA VAL A 13 15.67 -19.46 -87.85
C VAL A 13 15.27 -18.20 -87.08
N LEU A 14 15.10 -17.08 -87.77
CA LEU A 14 14.71 -15.81 -87.15
C LEU A 14 13.28 -15.86 -86.59
N ALA A 15 12.34 -16.51 -87.29
CA ALA A 15 10.98 -16.72 -86.79
C ALA A 15 10.94 -17.64 -85.56
N ILE A 16 11.72 -18.74 -85.57
CA ILE A 16 11.84 -19.66 -84.42
C ILE A 16 12.47 -18.92 -83.23
N LEU A 17 13.52 -18.13 -83.47
CA LEU A 17 14.17 -17.33 -82.44
C LEU A 17 13.21 -16.30 -81.85
N ALA A 18 12.42 -15.61 -82.69
CA ALA A 18 11.41 -14.67 -82.23
C ALA A 18 10.32 -15.35 -81.40
N ALA A 19 9.82 -16.51 -81.84
CA ALA A 19 8.84 -17.30 -81.09
C ALA A 19 9.41 -17.76 -79.73
N ALA A 20 10.69 -18.16 -79.69
CA ALA A 20 11.37 -18.52 -78.44
C ALA A 20 11.51 -17.31 -77.49
N PHE A 21 11.91 -16.13 -78.00
CA PHE A 21 12.00 -14.91 -77.19
C PHE A 21 10.64 -14.50 -76.63
N ILE A 22 9.59 -14.51 -77.45
CA ILE A 22 8.23 -14.20 -77.01
C ILE A 22 7.78 -15.17 -75.92
N SER A 23 8.09 -16.47 -76.07
CA SER A 23 7.75 -17.49 -75.07
C SER A 23 8.48 -17.27 -73.74
N ILE A 24 9.78 -16.94 -73.78
CA ILE A 24 10.56 -16.63 -72.57
C ILE A 24 9.98 -15.40 -71.86
N ILE A 25 9.68 -14.33 -72.59
CA ILE A 25 9.09 -13.11 -72.02
C ILE A 25 7.72 -13.41 -71.42
N ALA A 26 6.86 -14.16 -72.13
CA ALA A 26 5.54 -14.54 -71.64
C ALA A 26 5.63 -15.36 -70.34
N LEU A 27 6.53 -16.34 -70.26
CA LEU A 27 6.74 -17.10 -69.03
C LEU A 27 7.23 -16.23 -67.87
N THR A 28 8.16 -15.29 -68.14
CA THR A 28 8.64 -14.37 -67.08
C THR A 28 7.54 -13.45 -66.56
N LEU A 29 6.65 -12.96 -67.44
CA LEU A 29 5.52 -12.13 -67.05
C LEU A 29 4.53 -12.93 -66.19
N ILE A 30 4.16 -14.15 -66.60
CA ILE A 30 3.27 -15.03 -65.83
C ILE A 30 3.86 -15.32 -64.44
N GLY A 31 5.15 -15.65 -64.38
CA GLY A 31 5.85 -15.87 -63.11
C GLY A 31 5.81 -14.64 -62.21
N SER A 32 6.04 -13.44 -62.79
CA SER A 32 5.97 -12.18 -62.02
C SER A 32 4.56 -11.90 -61.49
N THR A 33 3.50 -12.11 -62.29
CA THR A 33 2.12 -11.86 -61.88
C THR A 33 1.68 -12.81 -60.76
N ILE A 34 2.01 -14.10 -60.85
CA ILE A 34 1.72 -15.07 -59.77
C ILE A 34 2.49 -14.69 -58.50
N SER A 35 3.76 -14.30 -58.63
CA SER A 35 4.55 -13.87 -57.48
C SER A 35 3.98 -12.61 -56.82
N THR A 36 3.56 -11.61 -57.60
CA THR A 36 2.93 -10.41 -57.08
C THR A 36 1.59 -10.73 -56.43
N ALA A 37 0.74 -11.55 -57.05
CA ALA A 37 -0.54 -11.95 -56.48
C ALA A 37 -0.37 -12.69 -55.14
N ASN A 38 0.61 -13.60 -55.04
CA ASN A 38 0.93 -14.28 -53.79
C ASN A 38 1.45 -13.30 -52.72
N GLN A 39 2.32 -12.36 -53.10
CA GLN A 39 2.81 -11.33 -52.17
C GLN A 39 1.66 -10.44 -51.67
N THR A 40 0.77 -9.98 -52.56
CA THR A 40 -0.42 -9.21 -52.17
C THR A 40 -1.32 -10.00 -51.24
N ALA A 41 -1.60 -11.27 -51.55
CA ALA A 41 -2.40 -12.13 -50.67
C ALA A 41 -1.75 -12.33 -49.30
N HIS A 42 -0.41 -12.48 -49.25
CA HIS A 42 0.31 -12.56 -47.99
C HIS A 42 0.22 -11.24 -47.21
N THR A 43 0.45 -10.09 -47.87
CA THR A 43 0.36 -8.78 -47.23
C THR A 43 -1.06 -8.50 -46.71
N GLU A 44 -2.10 -8.75 -47.50
CA GLU A 44 -3.49 -8.59 -47.07
C GLU A 44 -3.84 -9.50 -45.90
N SER A 45 -3.40 -10.76 -45.93
CA SER A 45 -3.61 -11.67 -44.81
C SER A 45 -2.89 -11.21 -43.54
N SER A 46 -1.66 -10.68 -43.65
CA SER A 46 -0.97 -10.12 -42.49
C SER A 46 -1.70 -8.90 -41.92
N TYR A 47 -2.16 -7.97 -42.77
CA TYR A 47 -2.97 -6.83 -42.30
C TYR A 47 -4.26 -7.28 -41.61
N ARG A 48 -4.98 -8.24 -42.18
CA ARG A 48 -6.20 -8.76 -41.55
C ARG A 48 -5.93 -9.37 -40.19
N VAL A 49 -4.85 -10.14 -40.02
CA VAL A 49 -4.53 -10.76 -38.72
C VAL A 49 -4.22 -9.67 -37.68
N THR A 50 -3.53 -8.60 -38.04
CA THR A 50 -3.31 -7.44 -37.18
C THR A 50 -4.64 -6.75 -36.82
N ASP A 51 -5.51 -6.46 -37.81
CA ASP A 51 -6.82 -5.85 -37.59
C ASP A 51 -7.68 -6.70 -36.64
N ILE A 52 -7.63 -8.03 -36.77
CA ILE A 52 -8.32 -8.98 -35.88
C ILE A 52 -7.80 -8.88 -34.45
N ALA A 53 -6.49 -8.75 -34.26
CA ALA A 53 -5.90 -8.56 -32.93
C ALA A 53 -6.31 -7.20 -32.33
N GLU A 54 -6.32 -6.12 -33.12
CA GLU A 54 -6.78 -4.79 -32.69
C GLU A 54 -8.27 -4.79 -32.29
N ILE A 55 -9.13 -5.49 -33.03
CA ILE A 55 -10.53 -5.72 -32.65
C ILE A 55 -10.59 -6.43 -31.29
N GLY A 56 -9.71 -7.42 -31.05
CA GLY A 56 -9.59 -8.09 -29.76
C GLY A 56 -9.19 -7.16 -28.62
N VAL A 57 -8.29 -6.19 -28.86
CA VAL A 57 -7.91 -5.16 -27.86
C VAL A 57 -9.13 -4.34 -27.47
N LYS A 58 -9.86 -3.85 -28.47
CA LYS A 58 -11.08 -3.06 -28.26
C LYS A 58 -12.15 -3.86 -27.51
N TYR A 59 -12.40 -5.11 -27.93
CA TYR A 59 -13.34 -6.00 -27.27
C TYR A 59 -12.99 -6.21 -25.80
N THR A 60 -11.71 -6.49 -25.50
CA THR A 60 -11.23 -6.70 -24.13
C THR A 60 -11.50 -5.47 -23.27
N ARG A 61 -11.14 -4.28 -23.75
CA ARG A 61 -11.37 -3.01 -23.04
C ARG A 61 -12.86 -2.80 -22.75
N ASP A 62 -13.71 -2.99 -23.75
CA ASP A 62 -15.14 -2.75 -23.62
C ASP A 62 -15.78 -3.74 -22.62
N GLN A 63 -15.37 -5.01 -22.64
CA GLN A 63 -15.81 -6.02 -21.67
C GLN A 63 -15.29 -5.75 -20.25
N MET A 64 -14.03 -5.32 -20.08
CA MET A 64 -13.50 -4.92 -18.78
C MET A 64 -14.27 -3.73 -18.21
N ASN A 65 -14.53 -2.71 -19.03
CA ASN A 65 -15.33 -1.55 -18.62
C ASN A 65 -16.76 -1.94 -18.25
N GLN A 66 -17.36 -2.92 -18.92
CA GLN A 66 -18.67 -3.45 -18.54
C GLN A 66 -18.59 -4.16 -17.19
N TYR A 67 -17.61 -5.03 -16.99
CA TYR A 67 -17.41 -5.75 -15.73
C TYR A 67 -17.27 -4.79 -14.54
N LEU A 68 -16.43 -3.77 -14.69
CA LEU A 68 -16.19 -2.74 -13.66
C LEU A 68 -17.42 -1.87 -13.34
N LYS A 69 -18.42 -1.81 -14.23
CA LYS A 69 -19.70 -1.11 -13.98
C LYS A 69 -20.71 -2.00 -13.27
N GLU A 70 -20.64 -3.30 -13.50
CA GLU A 70 -21.58 -4.28 -12.94
C GLU A 70 -21.15 -4.80 -11.57
N HIS A 71 -19.87 -4.66 -11.23
CA HIS A 71 -19.29 -5.12 -9.97
C HIS A 71 -18.69 -3.94 -9.21
N ASP A 72 -18.95 -3.90 -7.90
CA ASP A 72 -18.31 -2.93 -7.01
C ASP A 72 -16.80 -3.13 -7.01
N LEU A 73 -16.08 -2.01 -6.90
CA LEU A 73 -14.64 -2.08 -6.68
C LEU A 73 -14.35 -2.78 -5.36
N PRO A 74 -13.23 -3.49 -5.27
CA PRO A 74 -12.84 -4.07 -4.01
C PRO A 74 -12.59 -2.99 -2.97
N SER A 75 -13.08 -3.25 -1.76
CA SER A 75 -12.82 -2.39 -0.60
C SER A 75 -11.38 -2.53 -0.09
N ASP A 76 -10.72 -3.66 -0.38
CA ASP A 76 -9.31 -3.88 -0.06
C ASP A 76 -8.42 -3.35 -1.20
N ASN A 77 -7.55 -2.39 -0.87
CA ASN A 77 -6.57 -1.82 -1.77
C ASN A 77 -5.23 -2.58 -1.77
N SER A 78 -5.16 -3.76 -1.14
CA SER A 78 -3.92 -4.54 -1.10
C SER A 78 -3.47 -4.95 -2.52
N PRO A 79 -2.18 -4.82 -2.85
CA PRO A 79 -1.67 -5.17 -4.19
C PRO A 79 -1.95 -6.62 -4.59
N THR A 80 -2.02 -7.55 -3.63
CA THR A 80 -2.36 -8.95 -3.88
C THR A 80 -3.82 -9.10 -4.30
N TYR A 81 -4.74 -8.48 -3.56
CA TYR A 81 -6.16 -8.53 -3.88
C TYR A 81 -6.43 -7.89 -5.25
N ILE A 82 -5.85 -6.72 -5.53
CA ILE A 82 -6.00 -6.06 -6.84
C ILE A 82 -5.55 -6.98 -7.99
N LYS A 83 -4.45 -7.71 -7.82
CA LYS A 83 -3.97 -8.67 -8.82
C LYS A 83 -4.94 -9.83 -9.02
N GLU A 84 -5.53 -10.35 -7.95
CA GLU A 84 -6.53 -11.42 -8.01
C GLU A 84 -7.81 -10.94 -8.69
N TYR A 85 -8.29 -9.75 -8.33
CA TYR A 85 -9.45 -9.12 -8.96
C TYR A 85 -9.25 -8.90 -10.46
N VAL A 86 -8.11 -8.36 -10.88
CA VAL A 86 -7.80 -8.22 -12.31
C VAL A 86 -7.78 -9.57 -13.03
N ARG A 87 -7.22 -10.62 -12.41
CA ARG A 87 -7.26 -11.97 -12.99
C ARG A 87 -8.68 -12.53 -13.09
N GLU A 88 -9.53 -12.24 -12.12
CA GLU A 88 -10.94 -12.60 -12.14
C GLU A 88 -11.67 -11.94 -13.33
N ILE A 89 -11.43 -10.65 -13.59
CA ILE A 89 -11.96 -9.97 -14.78
C ILE A 89 -11.56 -10.73 -16.05
N PHE A 90 -10.26 -11.05 -16.21
CA PHE A 90 -9.77 -11.79 -17.38
C PHE A 90 -10.28 -13.23 -17.48
N ASN A 91 -10.62 -13.86 -16.35
CA ASN A 91 -11.22 -15.18 -16.34
C ASN A 91 -12.69 -15.16 -16.79
N HIS A 92 -13.40 -14.04 -16.61
CA HIS A 92 -14.75 -13.84 -17.12
C HIS A 92 -14.80 -13.51 -18.61
N LEU A 93 -13.67 -13.11 -19.22
CA LEU A 93 -13.61 -12.84 -20.65
C LEU A 93 -13.62 -14.12 -21.48
N ASN A 94 -14.31 -14.08 -22.62
CA ASN A 94 -14.23 -15.12 -23.64
C ASN A 94 -12.80 -15.15 -24.23
N LYS A 95 -12.02 -16.16 -23.84
CA LYS A 95 -10.60 -16.30 -24.24
C LYS A 95 -10.39 -16.50 -25.74
N LYS A 96 -11.43 -16.91 -26.47
CA LYS A 96 -11.45 -17.05 -27.93
C LYS A 96 -12.78 -16.55 -28.46
N VAL A 97 -12.74 -15.61 -29.41
CA VAL A 97 -13.94 -15.04 -30.03
C VAL A 97 -13.80 -15.15 -31.54
N ASN A 98 -14.74 -15.87 -32.17
CA ASN A 98 -14.82 -15.94 -33.63
C ASN A 98 -15.49 -14.68 -34.16
N LEU A 99 -14.95 -14.11 -35.24
CA LEU A 99 -15.47 -12.88 -35.84
C LEU A 99 -16.47 -13.15 -36.96
N ASP A 100 -16.38 -14.33 -37.57
CA ASP A 100 -17.16 -14.71 -38.74
C ASP A 100 -17.54 -16.20 -38.63
N ASP A 101 -18.84 -16.49 -38.61
CA ASP A 101 -19.33 -17.86 -38.54
C ASP A 101 -19.05 -18.65 -39.83
N ASP A 102 -18.91 -17.96 -40.97
CA ASP A 102 -18.60 -18.58 -42.27
C ASP A 102 -17.10 -18.89 -42.41
N VAL A 103 -16.25 -18.25 -41.59
CA VAL A 103 -14.80 -18.43 -41.58
C VAL A 103 -14.32 -18.69 -40.14
N PRO A 104 -14.49 -19.92 -39.61
CA PRO A 104 -14.23 -20.24 -38.20
C PRO A 104 -12.76 -20.09 -37.78
N ASP A 105 -11.86 -20.02 -38.76
CA ASP A 105 -10.43 -19.76 -38.53
C ASP A 105 -10.13 -18.26 -38.35
N ARG A 106 -11.12 -17.37 -38.45
CA ARG A 106 -10.99 -15.94 -38.12
C ARG A 106 -11.45 -15.66 -36.70
N TYR A 107 -10.48 -15.54 -35.80
CA TYR A 107 -10.73 -15.29 -34.40
C TYR A 107 -9.59 -14.51 -33.75
N PHE A 108 -9.86 -13.92 -32.60
CA PHE A 108 -8.80 -13.48 -31.69
C PHE A 108 -8.81 -14.31 -30.41
N LYS A 109 -7.63 -14.45 -29.79
CA LYS A 109 -7.42 -15.13 -28.52
C LYS A 109 -6.84 -14.14 -27.51
N ILE A 110 -7.47 -14.04 -26.34
CA ILE A 110 -7.01 -13.21 -25.23
C ILE A 110 -6.22 -14.09 -24.26
N GLU A 111 -5.01 -13.68 -23.91
CA GLU A 111 -4.20 -14.36 -22.88
C GLU A 111 -4.38 -13.68 -21.52
N ILE A 112 -4.27 -14.46 -20.44
CA ILE A 112 -4.33 -13.92 -19.08
C ILE A 112 -3.06 -13.08 -18.85
N PRO A 113 -3.16 -11.87 -18.29
CA PRO A 113 -2.01 -11.02 -18.04
C PRO A 113 -0.97 -11.72 -17.14
N GLU A 114 0.28 -11.76 -17.62
CA GLU A 114 1.41 -12.22 -16.82
C GLU A 114 1.86 -11.15 -15.82
N THR A 115 1.77 -9.88 -16.22
CA THR A 115 2.24 -8.74 -15.42
C THR A 115 1.08 -7.82 -15.09
N ILE A 116 0.80 -7.72 -13.79
CA ILE A 116 -0.14 -6.77 -13.20
C ILE A 116 0.65 -5.96 -12.19
N SER A 117 0.70 -4.64 -12.38
CA SER A 117 1.47 -3.71 -11.55
C SER A 117 0.53 -2.68 -10.92
N PRO A 118 -0.01 -2.97 -9.72
CA PRO A 118 -0.79 -2.02 -8.95
C PRO A 118 0.05 -0.84 -8.49
N ASN A 119 -0.54 0.35 -8.54
CA ASN A 119 -0.01 1.59 -7.98
C ASN A 119 -1.11 2.21 -7.10
N THR A 120 -1.11 1.81 -5.83
CA THR A 120 -2.12 2.19 -4.84
C THR A 120 -2.07 3.67 -4.47
N ASP A 121 -0.92 4.32 -4.62
CA ASP A 121 -0.74 5.75 -4.33
C ASP A 121 -1.51 6.62 -5.33
N LEU A 122 -1.49 6.21 -6.60
CA LEU A 122 -2.22 6.87 -7.67
C LEU A 122 -3.65 6.36 -7.84
N GLY A 123 -4.03 5.27 -7.16
CA GLY A 123 -5.32 4.60 -7.36
C GLY A 123 -5.44 4.00 -8.77
N GLU A 124 -4.34 3.50 -9.33
CA GLU A 124 -4.28 2.92 -10.67
C GLU A 124 -3.64 1.53 -10.69
N THR A 125 -3.92 0.72 -11.71
CA THR A 125 -3.22 -0.54 -11.96
C THR A 125 -2.95 -0.70 -13.44
N LYS A 126 -1.70 -1.02 -13.77
CA LYS A 126 -1.28 -1.31 -15.15
C LYS A 126 -1.32 -2.81 -15.39
N VAL A 127 -2.00 -3.21 -16.46
CA VAL A 127 -2.23 -4.60 -16.85
C VAL A 127 -1.64 -4.82 -18.23
N LYS A 128 -0.56 -5.60 -18.33
CA LYS A 128 0.08 -5.97 -19.60
C LYS A 128 -0.36 -7.38 -20.01
N PHE A 129 -0.89 -7.51 -21.21
CA PHE A 129 -1.38 -8.79 -21.74
C PHE A 129 -1.25 -8.88 -23.26
N ASN A 130 -1.41 -10.11 -23.77
CA ASN A 130 -1.24 -10.44 -25.17
C ASN A 130 -2.59 -10.80 -25.81
N ILE A 131 -2.77 -10.41 -27.07
CA ILE A 131 -3.89 -10.80 -27.91
C ILE A 131 -3.37 -11.32 -29.23
N THR A 132 -3.74 -12.55 -29.58
CA THR A 132 -3.36 -13.17 -30.85
C THR A 132 -4.53 -13.13 -31.83
N GLY A 133 -4.39 -12.41 -32.93
CA GLY A 133 -5.29 -12.52 -34.08
C GLY A 133 -4.96 -13.75 -34.92
N ASN A 134 -5.95 -14.37 -35.54
CA ASN A 134 -5.79 -15.52 -36.42
C ASN A 134 -6.68 -15.38 -37.68
N ASP A 135 -6.13 -15.70 -38.85
CA ASP A 135 -6.84 -15.80 -40.15
C ASP A 135 -6.26 -17.00 -40.91
N GLY A 136 -6.75 -18.20 -40.60
CA GLY A 136 -6.30 -19.45 -41.23
C GLY A 136 -4.98 -19.97 -40.64
N ASP A 137 -3.93 -20.04 -41.44
CA ASP A 137 -2.60 -20.51 -41.03
C ASP A 137 -1.71 -19.41 -40.45
N LYS A 138 -2.19 -18.16 -40.46
CA LYS A 138 -1.45 -17.01 -39.94
C LYS A 138 -1.97 -16.53 -38.60
N SER A 139 -1.04 -16.11 -37.76
CA SER A 139 -1.31 -15.52 -36.46
C SER A 139 -0.33 -14.40 -36.15
N GLU A 140 -0.82 -13.35 -35.50
CA GLU A 140 -0.03 -12.20 -35.04
C GLU A 140 -0.44 -11.91 -33.60
N THR A 141 0.53 -11.67 -32.72
CA THR A 141 0.28 -11.33 -31.32
C THR A 141 0.58 -9.86 -31.09
N LEU A 142 -0.39 -9.13 -30.56
CA LEU A 142 -0.20 -7.76 -30.07
C LEU A 142 -0.06 -7.78 -28.55
N THR A 143 0.94 -7.07 -28.06
CA THR A 143 1.14 -6.83 -26.63
C THR A 143 0.59 -5.44 -26.29
N THR A 144 -0.36 -5.39 -25.36
CA THR A 144 -1.01 -4.13 -24.96
C THR A 144 -0.96 -3.94 -23.45
N THR A 145 -1.04 -2.69 -23.01
CA THR A 145 -1.10 -2.31 -21.59
C THR A 145 -2.33 -1.45 -21.36
N PHE A 146 -3.17 -1.84 -20.40
CA PHE A 146 -4.28 -1.03 -19.92
C PHE A 146 -3.98 -0.44 -18.55
N THR A 147 -4.40 0.80 -18.33
CA THR A 147 -4.43 1.44 -17.00
C THR A 147 -5.86 1.43 -16.49
N ILE A 148 -6.12 0.69 -15.42
CA ILE A 148 -7.38 0.72 -14.68
C ILE A 148 -7.25 1.80 -13.61
N ARG A 149 -8.10 2.83 -13.64
CA ARG A 149 -8.12 3.92 -12.65
C ARG A 149 -9.33 3.81 -11.72
N GLY A 150 -9.25 4.49 -10.58
CA GLY A 150 -10.32 4.53 -9.59
C GLY A 150 -10.25 3.38 -8.59
N ILE A 151 -9.13 2.66 -8.52
CA ILE A 151 -8.88 1.74 -7.41
C ILE A 151 -8.80 2.59 -6.14
N PRO A 152 -9.42 2.16 -5.02
CA PRO A 152 -9.30 2.89 -3.77
C PRO A 152 -7.81 3.14 -3.51
N LYS A 153 -7.49 4.41 -3.27
CA LYS A 153 -6.11 4.73 -2.91
C LYS A 153 -5.79 3.98 -1.62
N LYS A 154 -4.51 3.74 -1.39
CA LYS A 154 -4.09 3.40 -0.03
C LYS A 154 -4.63 4.53 0.85
N ASP A 155 -5.60 4.23 1.72
CA ASP A 155 -6.26 5.26 2.52
C ASP A 155 -5.15 5.95 3.32
N GLU A 156 -4.84 7.19 2.94
CA GLU A 156 -4.04 8.07 3.79
C GLU A 156 -4.76 8.31 5.13
N ASP A 157 -6.07 8.04 5.18
CA ASP A 157 -6.93 8.13 6.36
C ASP A 157 -6.54 7.13 7.48
N ASP A 158 -5.84 6.03 7.18
CA ASP A 158 -5.30 5.13 8.22
C ASP A 158 -4.00 5.69 8.85
N LYS A 159 -3.34 6.66 8.21
CA LYS A 159 -2.27 7.42 8.85
C LYS A 159 -2.92 8.43 9.76
N ILE A 160 -2.93 8.12 11.05
CA ILE A 160 -3.26 9.08 12.09
C ILE A 160 -2.45 10.35 11.84
N ASN A 161 -3.15 11.45 11.53
CA ASN A 161 -2.53 12.75 11.38
C ASN A 161 -2.15 13.27 12.77
N TRP A 162 -0.99 12.84 13.26
CA TRP A 162 -0.48 13.20 14.58
C TRP A 162 -0.35 14.71 14.78
N GLU A 163 -0.05 15.46 13.71
CA GLU A 163 0.04 16.92 13.72
C GLU A 163 -1.34 17.58 13.89
N GLY A 164 -2.41 16.94 13.39
CA GLY A 164 -3.78 17.44 13.53
C GLY A 164 -4.44 17.13 14.88
N LEU A 165 -3.90 16.19 15.65
CA LEU A 165 -4.48 15.76 16.93
C LEU A 165 -4.20 16.74 18.09
N PHE A 166 -3.15 17.54 17.96
CA PHE A 166 -2.68 18.43 19.02
C PHE A 166 -2.40 19.82 18.43
N PRO A 167 -2.64 20.91 19.18
CA PRO A 167 -2.07 22.20 18.79
C PRO A 167 -0.54 22.08 18.73
N ASP A 168 0.09 22.75 17.78
CA ASP A 168 1.55 22.82 17.67
C ASP A 168 2.12 23.99 18.46
N THR A 169 1.29 25.01 18.70
CA THR A 169 1.68 26.21 19.43
C THR A 169 0.69 26.55 20.54
N LYS A 170 1.19 27.25 21.55
CA LYS A 170 0.37 27.86 22.60
C LYS A 170 -0.70 28.80 22.01
N GLU A 171 -0.39 29.48 20.90
CA GLU A 171 -1.32 30.36 20.19
C GLU A 171 -2.48 29.61 19.50
N GLU A 172 -2.29 28.33 19.16
CA GLU A 172 -3.33 27.44 18.65
C GLU A 172 -4.15 26.84 19.81
N ALA A 173 -3.53 26.61 20.97
CA ALA A 173 -4.16 26.09 22.19
C ALA A 173 -5.02 27.13 22.96
N LYS A 174 -5.58 28.16 22.31
CA LYS A 174 -6.33 29.25 22.98
C LYS A 174 -7.56 28.81 23.79
N SER A 175 -8.14 27.67 23.45
CA SER A 175 -9.30 27.09 24.14
C SER A 175 -8.90 26.11 25.26
N TRP A 176 -7.61 25.91 25.50
CA TRP A 176 -7.08 24.96 26.47
C TRP A 176 -6.70 25.68 27.76
N THR A 177 -6.70 24.97 28.89
CA THR A 177 -6.05 25.47 30.10
C THR A 177 -4.54 25.49 29.84
N ILE A 178 -3.93 26.68 29.90
CA ILE A 178 -2.48 26.80 29.73
C ILE A 178 -1.81 26.97 31.10
N GLU A 179 -0.90 26.07 31.40
CA GLU A 179 -0.05 26.06 32.60
C GLU A 179 1.41 26.24 32.18
N GLU A 180 2.19 26.98 32.97
CA GLU A 180 3.60 27.22 32.64
C GLU A 180 4.49 26.07 33.12
N GLU A 181 4.33 25.60 34.35
CA GLU A 181 5.12 24.53 34.95
C GLU A 181 4.32 23.89 36.09
N TRP A 182 4.49 22.58 36.29
CA TRP A 182 3.94 21.88 37.43
C TRP A 182 5.05 21.42 38.37
N ASP A 183 4.99 21.84 39.63
CA ASP A 183 5.76 21.27 40.73
C ASP A 183 4.77 20.75 41.78
N LEU A 184 4.31 19.52 41.58
CA LEU A 184 3.31 18.89 42.44
C LEU A 184 4.01 18.19 43.60
N ARG A 185 3.78 18.66 44.82
CA ARG A 185 4.35 18.06 46.03
C ARG A 185 3.25 17.67 47.01
N ASN A 186 3.45 16.56 47.73
CA ASN A 186 2.62 16.13 48.86
C ASN A 186 1.21 15.64 48.50
N LYS A 187 1.08 14.66 47.60
CA LYS A 187 -0.20 13.98 47.29
C LYS A 187 -1.27 14.94 46.75
N GLU A 188 -0.85 15.92 45.98
CA GLU A 188 -1.77 16.84 45.32
C GLU A 188 -2.58 16.10 44.25
N LYS A 189 -3.86 16.48 44.14
CA LYS A 189 -4.74 16.02 43.08
C LYS A 189 -5.15 17.22 42.24
N ARG A 190 -4.93 17.14 40.92
CA ARG A 190 -5.45 18.13 39.96
C ARG A 190 -6.38 17.43 38.99
N GLU A 191 -7.56 18.02 38.78
CA GLU A 191 -8.57 17.51 37.86
C GLU A 191 -8.97 18.64 36.92
N PHE A 192 -8.87 18.38 35.61
CA PHE A 192 -9.21 19.32 34.55
C PHE A 192 -10.36 18.74 33.73
N TYR A 193 -11.41 19.54 33.53
CA TYR A 193 -12.59 19.14 32.74
C TYR A 193 -12.45 19.50 31.24
N GLU A 194 -11.33 20.14 30.88
CA GLU A 194 -11.02 20.62 29.53
C GLU A 194 -9.62 20.14 29.10
N SER A 195 -9.22 20.48 27.88
CA SER A 195 -7.90 20.11 27.37
C SER A 195 -6.82 20.97 28.04
N VAL A 196 -5.66 20.38 28.34
CA VAL A 196 -4.60 21.01 29.15
C VAL A 196 -3.30 21.10 28.36
N TRP A 197 -2.68 22.28 28.36
CA TRP A 197 -1.37 22.53 27.79
C TRP A 197 -0.40 22.92 28.89
N ILE A 198 0.72 22.22 29.01
CA ILE A 198 1.82 22.55 29.92
C ILE A 198 3.03 22.92 29.08
N GLU A 199 3.47 24.16 29.19
CA GLU A 199 4.61 24.66 28.40
C GLU A 199 5.95 24.12 28.90
N GLY A 200 6.12 24.04 30.23
CA GLY A 200 7.35 23.65 30.89
C GLY A 200 7.31 22.27 31.52
N ASN A 201 8.20 22.06 32.49
CA ASN A 201 8.35 20.77 33.14
C ASN A 201 7.12 20.40 33.98
N ALA A 202 6.94 19.11 34.20
CA ALA A 202 5.94 18.58 35.11
C ALA A 202 6.60 17.62 36.10
N ASP A 203 6.86 18.12 37.31
CA ASP A 203 7.47 17.40 38.41
C ASP A 203 6.39 16.81 39.34
N PHE A 204 6.39 15.48 39.46
CA PHE A 204 5.44 14.72 40.28
C PHE A 204 6.15 14.06 41.47
N HIS A 205 5.88 14.54 42.68
CA HIS A 205 6.43 13.99 43.92
C HIS A 205 5.39 13.25 44.79
N ASN A 206 5.61 11.96 45.05
CA ASN A 206 4.89 11.13 46.04
C ASN A 206 3.35 11.10 45.91
N LYS A 207 2.80 10.10 45.21
CA LYS A 207 1.35 9.81 45.12
C LYS A 207 0.48 10.97 44.64
N ASN A 208 0.97 11.78 43.71
CA ASN A 208 0.13 12.81 43.08
C ASN A 208 -0.77 12.18 42.03
N ALA A 209 -1.93 12.76 41.80
CA ALA A 209 -2.80 12.34 40.71
C ALA A 209 -3.20 13.55 39.86
N VAL A 210 -2.99 13.45 38.56
CA VAL A 210 -3.51 14.40 37.59
C VAL A 210 -4.52 13.70 36.71
N LYS A 211 -5.68 14.32 36.53
CA LYS A 211 -6.71 13.89 35.60
C LYS A 211 -7.06 15.01 34.62
N ALA A 212 -7.15 14.69 33.33
CA ALA A 212 -7.75 15.55 32.31
C ALA A 212 -8.88 14.80 31.59
N ASP A 213 -10.08 15.38 31.54
CA ASP A 213 -11.25 14.76 30.89
C ASP A 213 -11.21 14.85 29.36
N LYS A 214 -10.31 15.65 28.80
CA LYS A 214 -10.06 15.79 27.35
C LYS A 214 -8.58 15.54 27.04
N ASP A 215 -8.02 16.29 26.10
CA ASP A 215 -6.66 16.11 25.60
C ASP A 215 -5.62 16.76 26.54
N MET A 216 -4.38 16.29 26.47
CA MET A 216 -3.25 16.84 27.23
C MET A 216 -2.00 16.99 26.36
N VAL A 217 -1.34 18.14 26.44
CA VAL A 217 -0.01 18.36 25.87
C VAL A 217 0.93 18.78 26.99
N ILE A 218 2.07 18.10 27.11
CA ILE A 218 3.16 18.49 28.00
C ILE A 218 4.41 18.70 27.15
N ASN A 219 4.83 19.95 26.99
CA ASN A 219 5.95 20.37 26.14
C ASN A 219 7.28 20.51 26.91
N GLY A 220 7.38 19.86 28.07
CA GLY A 220 8.57 19.84 28.91
C GLY A 220 8.82 18.48 29.54
N ILE A 221 9.88 18.38 30.34
CA ILE A 221 10.31 17.11 30.94
C ILE A 221 9.31 16.71 32.01
N ILE A 222 8.86 15.46 31.97
CA ILE A 222 8.10 14.86 33.07
C ILE A 222 9.10 14.18 34.00
N ASN A 223 9.25 14.70 35.22
CA ASN A 223 10.02 14.03 36.25
C ASN A 223 9.07 13.44 37.29
N THR A 224 9.35 12.22 37.72
CA THR A 224 8.65 11.66 38.87
C THR A 224 9.64 11.20 39.93
N SER A 225 9.31 11.47 41.19
CA SER A 225 10.07 10.95 42.32
C SER A 225 9.16 10.51 43.46
N GLY A 226 9.53 9.41 44.10
CA GLY A 226 8.66 8.71 45.04
C GLY A 226 7.77 7.67 44.36
N SER A 227 6.90 7.02 45.13
CA SER A 227 6.04 5.94 44.63
C SER A 227 4.63 6.44 44.27
N GLU A 228 4.07 5.88 43.18
CA GLU A 228 2.63 5.84 42.82
C GLU A 228 1.99 7.16 42.37
N SER A 229 2.65 7.97 41.54
CA SER A 229 1.94 9.09 40.89
C SER A 229 1.06 8.58 39.74
N ASP A 230 -0.04 9.25 39.43
CA ASP A 230 -0.97 8.85 38.38
C ASP A 230 -1.22 10.03 37.43
N ILE A 231 -1.15 9.78 36.12
CA ILE A 231 -1.61 10.71 35.09
C ILE A 231 -2.68 9.98 34.28
N ASN A 232 -3.91 10.51 34.30
CA ASN A 232 -5.06 9.97 33.59
C ASN A 232 -5.62 11.01 32.61
N VAL A 233 -5.54 10.75 31.32
CA VAL A 233 -6.02 11.64 30.24
C VAL A 233 -7.11 10.91 29.49
N CYS A 234 -8.32 11.45 29.41
CA CYS A 234 -9.43 10.77 28.75
C CYS A 234 -9.51 10.99 27.24
N GLY A 235 -8.89 12.07 26.74
CA GLY A 235 -8.67 12.31 25.31
C GLY A 235 -7.30 11.81 24.84
N ASN A 236 -6.74 12.52 23.87
CA ASN A 236 -5.41 12.27 23.33
C ASN A 236 -4.32 12.91 24.21
N ALA A 237 -3.11 12.36 24.22
CA ALA A 237 -1.99 12.96 24.94
C ALA A 237 -0.71 13.07 24.09
N LYS A 238 -0.04 14.23 24.14
CA LYS A 238 1.26 14.49 23.52
C LYS A 238 2.29 14.86 24.59
N PHE A 239 3.46 14.24 24.50
CA PHE A 239 4.60 14.49 25.37
C PHE A 239 5.78 14.91 24.51
N GLY A 240 6.10 16.21 24.57
CA GLY A 240 7.03 16.91 23.68
C GLY A 240 8.51 16.78 24.07
N ASP A 241 8.79 16.49 25.34
CA ASP A 241 10.14 16.35 25.89
C ASP A 241 10.31 14.98 26.58
N ASP A 242 11.50 14.71 27.12
CA ASP A 242 11.78 13.44 27.79
C ASP A 242 10.75 13.12 28.89
N VAL A 243 10.06 11.99 28.74
CA VAL A 243 9.30 11.38 29.84
C VAL A 243 10.26 10.49 30.61
N ASN A 244 11.03 11.11 31.49
CA ASN A 244 12.12 10.49 32.23
C ASN A 244 11.65 9.90 33.56
N ASN A 245 12.16 8.72 33.89
CA ASN A 245 12.01 8.12 35.21
C ASN A 245 10.54 7.98 35.66
N ILE A 246 9.71 7.38 34.81
CA ILE A 246 8.29 7.17 35.10
C ILE A 246 8.15 6.16 36.25
N ASN A 247 7.89 6.69 37.43
CA ASN A 247 7.34 5.98 38.59
C ASN A 247 5.85 6.31 38.72
N LEU A 248 5.21 6.56 37.57
CA LEU A 248 3.80 6.90 37.46
C LEU A 248 3.03 5.85 36.67
N ARG A 249 1.73 5.80 36.89
CA ARG A 249 0.79 5.10 36.01
C ARG A 249 0.26 6.11 35.00
N LEU A 250 0.58 5.89 33.73
CA LEU A 250 0.12 6.73 32.63
C LEU A 250 -1.04 6.04 31.92
N THR A 251 -2.21 6.66 31.98
CA THR A 251 -3.42 6.16 31.34
C THR A 251 -3.95 7.21 30.39
N ILE A 252 -4.14 6.83 29.12
CA ILE A 252 -4.60 7.71 28.04
C ILE A 252 -5.80 7.03 27.37
N GLY A 253 -6.92 7.72 27.24
CA GLY A 253 -8.15 7.20 26.65
C GLY A 253 -8.09 7.16 25.12
N GLY A 254 -7.51 8.18 24.50
CA GLY A 254 -7.33 8.32 23.05
C GLY A 254 -5.94 7.91 22.57
N HIS A 255 -5.40 8.66 21.63
CA HIS A 255 -4.07 8.45 21.05
C HIS A 255 -2.97 9.03 21.93
N ALA A 256 -1.80 8.37 21.93
CA ALA A 256 -0.63 8.81 22.68
C ALA A 256 0.54 9.10 21.74
N TYR A 257 1.12 10.30 21.82
CA TYR A 257 2.27 10.69 21.01
C TYR A 257 3.45 11.10 21.88
N PHE A 258 4.57 10.43 21.72
CA PHE A 258 5.82 10.72 22.41
C PHE A 258 6.86 11.12 21.38
N THR A 259 7.31 12.37 21.45
CA THR A 259 8.39 12.87 20.60
C THR A 259 9.75 12.36 21.06
N ASN A 260 9.91 12.07 22.36
CA ASN A 260 11.14 11.58 22.98
C ASN A 260 10.98 10.17 23.56
N PRO A 261 12.09 9.46 23.86
CA PRO A 261 12.01 8.09 24.32
C PRO A 261 11.20 8.00 25.61
N LEU A 262 10.18 7.14 25.60
CA LEU A 262 9.44 6.82 26.81
C LEU A 262 10.35 5.97 27.72
N SER A 263 10.60 6.41 28.97
CA SER A 263 11.49 5.68 29.88
C SER A 263 10.91 5.44 31.27
N PHE A 264 10.92 4.19 31.71
CA PHE A 264 10.54 3.82 33.08
C PHE A 264 11.80 3.65 33.93
N SER A 265 11.81 4.21 35.14
CA SER A 265 12.89 3.99 36.10
C SER A 265 12.52 2.94 37.13
N ASN A 266 13.54 2.53 37.89
CA ASN A 266 13.71 1.42 38.83
C ASN A 266 12.65 1.21 39.94
N ASN A 267 11.39 1.63 39.80
CA ASN A 267 10.33 1.41 40.80
C ASN A 267 9.24 0.44 40.35
N ALA A 268 8.72 -0.27 41.35
CA ALA A 268 7.80 -1.41 41.26
C ALA A 268 6.40 -1.15 40.63
N HIS A 269 6.10 0.04 40.11
CA HIS A 269 4.72 0.46 39.81
C HIS A 269 4.54 1.29 38.54
N GLY A 270 5.55 1.39 37.67
CA GLY A 270 5.38 2.05 36.37
C GLY A 270 4.45 1.22 35.46
N SER A 271 3.42 1.85 34.90
CA SER A 271 2.53 1.24 33.91
C SER A 271 2.12 2.25 32.84
N PHE A 272 1.86 1.76 31.63
CA PHE A 272 1.35 2.57 30.54
C PHE A 272 0.17 1.88 29.86
N GLN A 273 -0.89 2.65 29.61
CA GLN A 273 -2.03 2.22 28.82
C GLN A 273 -2.54 3.36 27.95
N SER A 274 -2.75 3.07 26.68
CA SER A 274 -3.43 3.92 25.71
C SER A 274 -4.63 3.17 25.14
N GLY A 275 -5.80 3.82 25.06
CA GLY A 275 -7.00 3.26 24.44
C GLY A 275 -6.96 3.31 22.91
N GLY A 276 -6.27 4.31 22.34
CA GLY A 276 -6.03 4.44 20.90
C GLY A 276 -4.64 3.94 20.47
N SER A 277 -4.21 4.39 19.31
CA SER A 277 -2.84 4.14 18.82
C SER A 277 -1.81 4.93 19.61
N THR A 278 -0.59 4.40 19.68
CA THR A 278 0.55 5.04 20.35
C THR A 278 1.68 5.21 19.35
N TYR A 279 2.24 6.41 19.25
CA TYR A 279 3.44 6.70 18.46
C TYR A 279 4.61 7.06 19.37
N LEU A 280 5.68 6.28 19.28
CA LEU A 280 6.96 6.51 19.95
C LEU A 280 8.00 6.93 18.91
N ALA A 281 8.15 8.23 18.67
CA ALA A 281 9.08 8.74 17.65
C ALA A 281 10.52 8.31 17.97
N ASN A 282 10.99 8.56 19.19
CA ASN A 282 12.34 8.16 19.59
C ASN A 282 12.37 6.81 20.36
N GLY A 283 11.36 5.97 20.12
CA GLY A 283 11.25 4.65 20.70
C GLY A 283 11.06 4.59 22.21
N PHE A 284 11.60 3.54 22.82
CA PHE A 284 11.33 3.16 24.20
C PHE A 284 12.62 2.71 24.91
N ASN A 285 12.95 3.31 26.05
CA ASN A 285 14.20 3.05 26.77
C ASN A 285 13.98 2.55 28.20
N GLN A 286 14.38 1.31 28.49
CA GLN A 286 14.37 0.74 29.85
C GLN A 286 15.71 0.78 30.57
N ASN A 287 16.80 1.23 29.95
CA ASN A 287 18.13 0.94 30.47
C ASN A 287 18.99 2.19 30.59
N LYS A 288 18.70 3.02 31.60
CA LYS A 288 19.63 4.09 31.99
C LYS A 288 20.73 3.47 32.86
N ASN A 289 21.92 3.33 32.29
CA ASN A 289 23.18 2.93 32.98
C ASN A 289 23.36 1.43 33.33
N GLY A 290 22.80 0.51 32.54
CA GLY A 290 23.00 -0.94 32.76
C GLY A 290 22.33 -1.49 34.02
N GLN A 291 21.53 -0.67 34.71
CA GLN A 291 20.60 -1.12 35.73
C GLN A 291 19.27 -1.41 35.05
N GLN A 292 18.90 -2.69 35.03
CA GLN A 292 17.64 -3.18 34.49
C GLN A 292 16.47 -2.51 35.20
N ASN A 293 15.75 -1.62 34.50
CA ASN A 293 14.48 -1.10 34.99
C ASN A 293 13.38 -2.04 34.51
N ASN A 294 12.76 -2.79 35.42
CA ASN A 294 11.59 -3.58 35.05
C ASN A 294 10.38 -2.63 34.93
N ILE A 295 9.61 -2.71 33.83
CA ILE A 295 8.19 -2.37 33.92
C ILE A 295 7.55 -3.48 34.74
N TYR A 296 6.93 -3.12 35.86
CA TYR A 296 6.44 -4.11 36.80
C TYR A 296 4.98 -4.50 36.54
N ASP A 297 4.17 -3.61 35.96
CA ASP A 297 2.74 -3.88 35.74
C ASP A 297 2.42 -4.18 34.27
N TYR A 298 2.27 -3.20 33.38
CA TYR A 298 1.91 -3.47 31.98
C TYR A 298 2.23 -2.31 31.03
N PHE A 299 2.34 -2.63 29.75
CA PHE A 299 2.36 -1.70 28.63
C PHE A 299 1.28 -2.14 27.63
N LYS A 300 0.20 -1.35 27.49
CA LYS A 300 -0.97 -1.70 26.67
C LYS A 300 -1.31 -0.60 25.66
N VAL A 301 -1.57 -1.00 24.42
CA VAL A 301 -2.00 -0.11 23.33
C VAL A 301 -3.26 -0.68 22.69
N GLY A 302 -4.36 0.07 22.75
CA GLY A 302 -5.65 -0.34 22.23
C GLY A 302 -5.80 -0.20 20.70
N GLY A 303 -4.97 0.63 20.06
CA GLY A 303 -4.84 0.75 18.60
C GLY A 303 -3.53 0.19 18.08
N ASN A 304 -2.94 0.89 17.10
CA ASN A 304 -1.65 0.54 16.52
C ASN A 304 -0.50 1.08 17.38
N LEU A 305 0.63 0.36 17.42
CA LEU A 305 1.88 0.86 17.98
C LEU A 305 2.80 1.26 16.83
N LEU A 306 3.14 2.55 16.75
CA LEU A 306 4.06 3.09 15.75
C LEU A 306 5.41 3.36 16.40
N LEU A 307 6.49 2.91 15.78
CA LEU A 307 7.88 3.05 16.24
C LEU A 307 8.74 3.59 15.09
N GLU A 308 9.63 4.55 15.32
CA GLU A 308 10.56 5.03 14.28
C GLU A 308 11.87 4.21 14.25
N ALA A 309 12.32 3.74 13.09
CA ALA A 309 13.56 2.98 12.96
C ALA A 309 14.80 3.81 13.34
N GLY A 310 15.94 3.15 13.53
CA GLY A 310 17.20 3.81 13.90
C GLY A 310 17.39 4.12 15.39
N TYR A 311 16.39 3.87 16.24
CA TYR A 311 16.51 4.01 17.70
C TYR A 311 16.77 2.67 18.41
N GLU A 312 17.46 2.72 19.56
CA GLU A 312 17.68 1.54 20.40
C GLU A 312 16.39 1.16 21.14
N TYR A 313 15.71 0.13 20.65
CA TYR A 313 14.59 -0.51 21.34
C TYR A 313 15.12 -1.61 22.25
N GLN A 314 15.31 -1.30 23.53
CA GLN A 314 15.72 -2.30 24.51
C GLN A 314 14.50 -2.73 25.33
N PHE A 315 13.86 -3.81 24.90
CA PHE A 315 12.93 -4.55 25.76
C PHE A 315 13.75 -5.61 26.54
N ASP A 316 13.78 -5.50 27.87
CA ASP A 316 14.48 -6.49 28.71
C ASP A 316 13.83 -7.87 28.52
N SER A 317 14.66 -8.91 28.32
CA SER A 317 14.29 -10.32 28.40
C SER A 317 13.30 -10.72 29.51
N LYS A 318 13.21 -9.93 30.59
CA LYS A 318 12.25 -10.09 31.69
C LYS A 318 10.80 -9.68 31.36
N PHE A 319 10.53 -9.07 30.20
CA PHE A 319 9.18 -8.89 29.66
C PHE A 319 8.40 -10.20 29.50
N GLN A 320 9.07 -11.36 29.58
CA GLN A 320 8.42 -12.67 29.61
C GLN A 320 7.26 -12.80 30.60
N LYS A 321 7.19 -11.96 31.64
CA LYS A 321 6.06 -11.96 32.57
C LYS A 321 4.87 -11.11 32.12
N ASN A 322 5.11 -9.97 31.47
CA ASN A 322 4.11 -8.97 31.09
C ASN A 322 4.50 -8.37 29.74
N PRO A 323 4.32 -9.08 28.62
CA PRO A 323 4.68 -8.58 27.30
C PRO A 323 3.96 -7.27 26.98
N VAL A 324 4.51 -6.51 26.04
CA VAL A 324 3.83 -5.33 25.49
C VAL A 324 2.61 -5.82 24.74
N GLN A 325 1.42 -5.35 25.09
CA GLN A 325 0.19 -5.78 24.44
C GLN A 325 -0.32 -4.69 23.50
N VAL A 326 -0.41 -5.01 22.21
CA VAL A 326 -0.88 -4.11 21.17
C VAL A 326 -2.04 -4.77 20.46
N LYS A 327 -3.22 -4.17 20.53
CA LYS A 327 -4.42 -4.75 19.93
C LYS A 327 -4.41 -4.63 18.39
N GLY A 328 -3.86 -3.53 17.86
CA GLY A 328 -3.73 -3.29 16.43
C GLY A 328 -2.39 -3.76 15.85
N ASP A 329 -1.95 -3.06 14.83
CA ASP A 329 -0.70 -3.32 14.12
C ASP A 329 0.52 -2.75 14.85
N LEU A 330 1.69 -3.38 14.66
CA LEU A 330 2.99 -2.80 14.94
C LEU A 330 3.53 -2.23 13.63
N ILE A 331 3.68 -0.91 13.57
CA ILE A 331 4.15 -0.19 12.38
C ILE A 331 5.53 0.37 12.67
N ILE A 332 6.53 -0.04 11.90
CA ILE A 332 7.89 0.51 12.00
C ILE A 332 8.06 1.54 10.89
N GLN A 333 8.24 2.79 11.28
CA GLN A 333 8.45 3.91 10.36
C GLN A 333 9.93 4.05 10.02
N ASN A 334 10.25 4.57 8.82
CA ASN A 334 11.60 4.77 8.31
C ASN A 334 12.44 3.48 8.26
N TYR A 335 11.79 2.32 8.10
CA TYR A 335 12.46 1.02 8.16
C TYR A 335 13.35 0.76 6.93
N ASP A 336 14.68 0.65 7.12
CA ASP A 336 15.57 0.12 6.09
C ASP A 336 15.95 -1.33 6.40
N VAL A 337 15.44 -2.26 5.57
CA VAL A 337 15.74 -3.69 5.64
C VAL A 337 17.24 -3.99 5.70
N LYS A 338 18.11 -3.15 5.12
CA LYS A 338 19.56 -3.38 5.11
C LYS A 338 20.24 -2.94 6.40
N GLU A 339 19.72 -1.92 7.06
CA GLU A 339 20.38 -1.28 8.22
C GLU A 339 19.76 -1.75 9.55
N ASP A 340 18.45 -2.00 9.58
CA ASP A 340 17.68 -2.17 10.82
C ASP A 340 17.37 -3.63 11.20
N THR A 341 17.83 -4.63 10.42
CA THR A 341 17.50 -6.04 10.66
C THR A 341 18.06 -6.65 11.94
N HIS A 342 19.03 -5.99 12.59
CA HIS A 342 19.71 -6.55 13.76
C HIS A 342 18.93 -6.40 15.07
N ASN A 343 18.01 -5.45 15.19
CA ASN A 343 17.32 -5.17 16.47
C ASN A 343 15.83 -5.58 16.50
N LEU A 344 15.16 -5.68 15.34
CA LEU A 344 13.73 -6.02 15.31
C LEU A 344 13.33 -7.39 15.87
N PRO A 345 14.06 -8.49 15.61
CA PRO A 345 13.63 -9.81 16.07
C PRO A 345 13.48 -9.91 17.60
N ASP A 346 14.32 -9.17 18.33
CA ASP A 346 14.34 -9.17 19.79
C ASP A 346 13.15 -8.36 20.38
N ILE A 347 12.68 -7.36 19.66
CA ILE A 347 11.49 -6.55 19.99
C ILE A 347 10.23 -7.38 19.76
N ILE A 348 10.13 -7.95 18.56
CA ILE A 348 8.99 -8.70 18.05
C ILE A 348 8.63 -9.88 18.97
N GLY A 349 9.62 -10.57 19.54
CA GLY A 349 9.39 -11.66 20.50
C GLY A 349 8.82 -11.23 21.87
N GLN A 350 8.70 -9.92 22.12
CA GLN A 350 8.27 -9.36 23.42
C GLN A 350 6.97 -8.55 23.31
N ILE A 351 6.37 -8.50 22.12
CA ILE A 351 5.11 -7.80 21.85
C ILE A 351 4.04 -8.85 21.48
N GLU A 352 2.95 -8.87 22.24
CA GLU A 352 1.72 -9.56 21.88
C GLU A 352 0.90 -8.66 20.97
N LEU A 353 0.75 -9.06 19.71
CA LEU A 353 0.05 -8.30 18.67
C LEU A 353 -1.30 -8.95 18.34
N GLY A 354 -2.35 -8.13 18.27
CA GLY A 354 -3.61 -8.52 17.64
C GLY A 354 -3.62 -8.31 16.11
N GLY A 355 -2.74 -7.46 15.59
CA GLY A 355 -2.58 -7.14 14.17
C GLY A 355 -1.28 -7.67 13.53
N LYS A 356 -0.84 -7.01 12.47
CA LYS A 356 0.36 -7.34 11.67
C LYS A 356 1.57 -6.50 12.10
N VAL A 357 2.76 -6.98 11.75
CA VAL A 357 3.97 -6.15 11.74
C VAL A 357 4.22 -5.66 10.32
N THR A 358 4.15 -4.34 10.13
CA THR A 358 4.38 -3.71 8.82
C THR A 358 5.36 -2.55 8.92
N ASP A 359 5.91 -2.13 7.78
CA ASP A 359 6.60 -0.84 7.68
C ASP A 359 5.58 0.31 7.45
N GLU A 360 6.05 1.54 7.29
CA GLU A 360 5.19 2.69 6.95
C GLU A 360 4.42 2.54 5.62
N ASN A 361 4.88 1.65 4.74
CA ASN A 361 4.27 1.33 3.47
C ASN A 361 3.27 0.17 3.56
N GLY A 362 3.05 -0.39 4.76
CA GLY A 362 2.14 -1.52 4.97
C GLY A 362 2.72 -2.85 4.48
N ASP A 363 4.00 -2.85 4.07
CA ASP A 363 4.68 -4.07 3.65
C ASP A 363 5.06 -4.89 4.89
N LYS A 364 4.84 -6.20 4.82
CA LYS A 364 5.10 -7.09 5.96
C LYS A 364 6.61 -7.17 6.23
N ILE A 365 7.01 -6.84 7.45
CA ILE A 365 8.39 -7.00 7.91
C ILE A 365 8.61 -8.46 8.36
N LYS A 366 8.77 -9.36 7.38
CA LYS A 366 8.99 -10.82 7.53
C LYS A 366 7.86 -11.61 8.23
N ASN A 367 7.89 -12.94 8.04
CA ASN A 367 6.99 -13.88 8.70
C ASN A 367 7.32 -13.96 10.20
N HIS A 368 6.65 -13.13 11.00
CA HIS A 368 6.56 -13.36 12.43
C HIS A 368 5.95 -14.77 12.64
N PRO A 369 6.60 -15.68 13.38
CA PRO A 369 6.15 -17.07 13.47
C PRO A 369 4.88 -17.29 14.32
N TYR A 370 4.21 -16.22 14.74
CA TYR A 370 3.09 -16.29 15.67
C TYR A 370 1.91 -15.47 15.13
N ASP A 371 1.00 -16.14 14.42
CA ASP A 371 -0.40 -15.69 14.35
C ASP A 371 -1.02 -16.00 15.72
N MET A 372 -1.11 -15.00 16.59
CA MET A 372 -1.65 -15.14 17.95
C MET A 372 -3.19 -15.10 17.92
N GLU A 373 -3.84 -15.78 18.89
CA GLU A 373 -5.29 -15.69 19.08
C GLU A 373 -5.72 -14.24 19.36
N GLU A 374 -6.85 -13.81 18.79
CA GLU A 374 -7.38 -12.44 18.93
C GLU A 374 -7.43 -11.99 20.41
N LEU A 375 -6.72 -10.90 20.73
CA LEU A 375 -6.84 -10.23 22.02
C LEU A 375 -8.27 -9.67 22.18
N THR A 376 -8.97 -10.06 23.26
CA THR A 376 -10.37 -9.64 23.45
C THR A 376 -10.49 -8.17 23.85
N THR A 377 -11.57 -7.51 23.40
CA THR A 377 -11.79 -6.06 23.55
C THR A 377 -11.91 -5.56 25.00
N ASN A 378 -12.21 -6.43 25.96
CA ASN A 378 -12.43 -6.04 27.35
C ASN A 378 -11.14 -5.68 28.10
N ASP A 379 -9.97 -6.09 27.61
CA ASP A 379 -8.69 -5.92 28.31
C ASP A 379 -8.04 -4.53 28.15
N PHE A 380 -8.58 -3.72 27.24
CA PHE A 380 -8.05 -2.40 26.86
C PHE A 380 -9.00 -1.24 27.23
N ALA A 381 -10.20 -1.52 27.74
CA ALA A 381 -11.14 -0.49 28.15
C ALA A 381 -10.56 0.34 29.31
N VAL A 382 -10.34 1.64 29.07
CA VAL A 382 -9.98 2.61 30.12
C VAL A 382 -11.24 2.92 30.91
N ASN A 383 -11.55 2.07 31.91
CA ASN A 383 -12.79 2.15 32.69
C ASN A 383 -12.95 3.44 33.53
N GLU A 384 -11.91 4.27 33.63
CA GLU A 384 -11.91 5.50 34.42
C GLU A 384 -12.33 6.76 33.63
N CYS A 385 -12.48 6.63 32.32
CA CYS A 385 -12.92 7.72 31.46
C CYS A 385 -14.40 7.60 31.12
N PRO A 386 -15.19 8.67 31.30
CA PRO A 386 -16.56 8.66 30.83
C PRO A 386 -16.54 8.40 29.30
N PRO A 387 -17.45 7.58 28.77
CA PRO A 387 -17.52 7.38 27.33
C PRO A 387 -17.64 8.74 26.65
N VAL A 388 -16.71 9.04 25.73
CA VAL A 388 -16.75 10.25 24.91
C VAL A 388 -18.09 10.20 24.17
N LYS A 389 -19.02 11.06 24.57
CA LYS A 389 -20.31 11.18 23.90
C LYS A 389 -20.06 11.83 22.56
N ASP A 390 -20.06 11.02 21.51
CA ASP A 390 -20.18 11.37 20.10
C ASP A 390 -19.45 12.68 19.73
N GLN A 391 -18.14 12.59 19.47
CA GLN A 391 -17.58 13.51 18.48
C GLN A 391 -18.36 13.29 17.18
N PRO A 392 -18.83 14.35 16.51
CA PRO A 392 -19.47 14.18 15.22
C PRO A 392 -18.48 13.47 14.31
N ASP A 393 -18.89 12.34 13.74
CA ASP A 393 -18.24 11.78 12.56
C ASP A 393 -18.21 12.91 11.54
N ASP A 394 -17.01 13.43 11.27
CA ASP A 394 -16.77 14.42 10.23
C ASP A 394 -17.04 13.71 8.91
N GLY A 395 -18.32 13.71 8.52
CA GLY A 395 -18.84 13.00 7.35
C GLY A 395 -18.07 13.39 6.10
N ASN A 396 -17.15 12.50 5.72
CA ASN A 396 -16.35 12.62 4.52
C ASN A 396 -17.30 12.58 3.32
N ALA A 397 -17.42 13.72 2.61
CA ALA A 397 -18.16 13.81 1.36
C ALA A 397 -17.38 13.05 0.29
N GLY A 398 -17.50 11.72 0.31
CA GLY A 398 -16.83 10.83 -0.61
C GLY A 398 -17.13 11.21 -2.06
N ASN A 399 -16.11 11.70 -2.77
CA ASN A 399 -16.14 11.81 -4.21
C ASN A 399 -16.37 10.39 -4.77
N GLN A 400 -17.57 10.14 -5.30
CA GLN A 400 -17.86 8.89 -6.00
C GLN A 400 -17.07 8.84 -7.31
N PHE A 401 -15.82 8.40 -7.25
CA PHE A 401 -15.03 8.08 -8.43
C PHE A 401 -15.59 6.80 -9.05
N THR A 402 -16.21 6.92 -10.22
CA THR A 402 -16.57 5.75 -11.02
C THR A 402 -15.29 5.26 -11.73
N PRO A 403 -14.86 4.00 -11.53
CA PRO A 403 -13.69 3.46 -12.23
C PRO A 403 -13.92 3.47 -13.74
N GLN A 404 -12.88 3.87 -14.50
CA GLN A 404 -12.91 3.89 -15.95
C GLN A 404 -11.52 3.52 -16.50
N ILE A 405 -11.50 2.80 -17.62
CA ILE A 405 -10.32 2.68 -18.48
C ILE A 405 -10.35 3.86 -19.46
N THR A 406 -9.39 4.78 -19.36
CA THR A 406 -9.31 5.97 -20.23
C THR A 406 -8.50 5.70 -21.50
N ASP A 407 -8.87 6.34 -22.60
CA ASP A 407 -8.21 6.19 -23.92
C ASP A 407 -6.78 6.74 -23.97
N ASP A 408 -6.40 7.62 -23.03
CA ASP A 408 -5.14 8.37 -23.06
C ASP A 408 -3.86 7.51 -22.86
N ASP A 409 -3.97 6.22 -22.53
CA ASP A 409 -2.82 5.36 -22.19
C ASP A 409 -2.69 4.07 -23.02
N MET A 410 -3.45 3.88 -24.12
CA MET A 410 -3.27 2.69 -24.96
C MET A 410 -1.97 2.75 -25.77
N ASN A 411 -0.90 2.20 -25.22
CA ASN A 411 0.35 1.97 -25.92
C ASN A 411 0.36 0.55 -26.49
N VAL A 412 0.01 0.41 -27.77
CA VAL A 412 0.11 -0.86 -28.51
C VAL A 412 1.54 -0.96 -29.05
N GLN A 413 2.27 -1.98 -28.58
CA GLN A 413 3.60 -2.29 -29.12
C GLN A 413 3.48 -3.46 -30.09
N TYR A 414 3.98 -3.27 -31.30
CA TYR A 414 4.18 -4.33 -32.28
C TYR A 414 5.56 -4.94 -32.01
N GLU A 415 5.60 -6.22 -31.64
CA GLU A 415 6.86 -6.96 -31.42
C GLU A 415 7.41 -7.57 -32.72
#